data_AF-A0A2D5K9S8-F1
#
_entry.id   AF-A0A2D5K9S8-F1
#
_cell.length_a   1.000
_cell.length_b   1.000
_cell.length_c   1.000
_cell.angle_alpha   90.00
_cell.angle_beta   90.00
_cell.angle_gamma   90.00
#
_symmetry.space_group_name_H-M   'P 1'
#
loop_
_entity.id
_entity.type
_entity.pdbx_description
1 polymer ?
#
loop_
_entity_poly.entity_id
_entity_poly.type
_entity_poly.pdbx_seq_one_letter_code
_entity_poly.pdbx_strand_id
1 'polypeptide(L)'
;MAFIEKILKEPSYGWKDENGELEKPTTNTLFAEALRRINVFESKKNWISAISWLMAICMLPFFYFFIVKYFSWSLLAFFLLYAMIIMSTHGTIWFHRYSTHKAFTFSHPFWRFITQNLVIKTFPEEIYVVSHHVHHALSDKAGDPYNAQAGLMYCMLSDVNHQSINPNLSADEYEKLKLFMNHTGVQLNNYKEYQKWGSLAKPSYTIALWLLNWSFWYGVFFLIGGHGLACTAFSAAMFWFVLVRAFNYTGHGKGEVKHKDGVDFDRRNLSINQSRPGFFSGEWHNNHHLYPGSARSGFLPYQFDPAWVYIYSLYKLGAISSYKDSKKSFMKNYVNRQKTDEQ
;
A
#
# COMPACT_ATOMS: atom_id res chain seq x y z
N MET A 1 -14.16 -3.19 22.69
CA MET A 1 -13.31 -2.92 21.52
C MET A 1 -14.14 -3.02 20.26
N ALA A 2 -14.05 -2.01 19.40
CA ALA A 2 -14.65 -2.04 18.07
C ALA A 2 -13.97 -3.13 17.21
N PHE A 3 -14.66 -3.67 16.20
CA PHE A 3 -14.09 -4.71 15.33
C PHE A 3 -12.76 -4.29 14.70
N ILE A 4 -12.66 -3.02 14.26
CA ILE A 4 -11.47 -2.48 13.60
C ILE A 4 -10.20 -2.55 14.47
N GLU A 5 -10.33 -2.37 15.79
CA GLU A 5 -9.23 -2.42 16.76
C GLU A 5 -8.69 -3.83 16.98
N LYS A 6 -9.46 -4.87 16.58
CA LYS A 6 -9.09 -6.27 16.76
C LYS A 6 -8.46 -6.90 15.52
N ILE A 7 -8.53 -6.25 14.35
CA ILE A 7 -8.17 -6.86 13.06
C ILE A 7 -6.69 -7.21 12.99
N LEU A 8 -5.81 -6.33 13.47
CA LEU A 8 -4.36 -6.52 13.40
C LEU A 8 -3.83 -7.23 14.64
N LYS A 9 -2.84 -8.09 14.44
CA LYS A 9 -2.15 -8.80 15.52
C LYS A 9 -1.33 -7.80 16.30
N GLU A 10 -1.70 -7.60 17.56
CA GLU A 10 -0.95 -6.75 18.49
C GLU A 10 0.53 -7.17 18.58
N PRO A 11 1.49 -6.23 18.45
CA PRO A 11 2.91 -6.51 18.64
C PRO A 11 3.21 -6.94 20.08
N SER A 12 4.32 -7.64 20.29
CA SER A 12 4.73 -8.13 21.62
C SER A 12 4.90 -7.03 22.67
N TYR A 13 5.19 -5.80 22.24
CA TYR A 13 5.29 -4.61 23.10
C TYR A 13 3.96 -3.87 23.30
N GLY A 14 2.86 -4.33 22.68
CA GLY A 14 1.55 -3.69 22.78
C GLY A 14 1.37 -2.46 21.89
N TRP A 15 0.13 -1.99 21.74
CA TRP A 15 -0.15 -0.72 21.05
C TRP A 15 0.00 0.51 21.94
N LYS A 16 -0.11 0.30 23.26
CA LYS A 16 -0.12 1.35 24.27
C LYS A 16 0.87 1.07 25.39
N ASP A 17 1.43 2.14 25.95
CA ASP A 17 2.28 2.09 27.14
C ASP A 17 1.44 1.93 28.42
N GLU A 18 2.12 1.92 29.57
CA GLU A 18 1.49 1.82 30.90
C GLU A 18 0.52 2.98 31.21
N ASN A 19 0.67 4.11 30.54
CA ASN A 19 -0.18 5.30 30.69
C ASN A 19 -1.36 5.31 29.71
N GLY A 20 -1.43 4.33 28.80
CA GLY A 20 -2.46 4.24 27.76
C GLY A 20 -2.18 5.09 26.52
N GLU A 21 -0.99 5.67 26.42
CA GLU A 21 -0.49 6.45 25.27
C GLU A 21 0.15 5.54 24.22
N LEU A 22 0.47 6.07 23.04
CA LEU A 22 1.11 5.29 21.97
C LEU A 22 2.45 4.70 22.43
N GLU A 23 2.60 3.38 22.34
CA GLU A 23 3.87 2.70 22.59
C GLU A 23 4.91 3.05 21.51
N LYS A 24 6.10 3.49 21.95
CA LYS A 24 7.21 3.91 21.07
C LYS A 24 8.42 2.98 21.27
N PRO A 25 8.41 1.78 20.65
CA PRO A 25 9.44 0.79 20.87
C PRO A 25 10.80 1.26 20.35
N THR A 26 11.88 0.81 21.00
CA THR A 26 13.24 1.03 20.49
C THR A 26 13.45 0.36 19.14
N THR A 27 14.45 0.83 18.37
CA THR A 27 14.80 0.20 17.08
C THR A 27 15.18 -1.27 17.25
N ASN A 28 15.87 -1.64 18.33
CA ASN A 28 16.21 -3.03 18.63
C ASN A 28 14.97 -3.89 18.88
N THR A 29 14.01 -3.37 19.65
CA THR A 29 12.72 -4.04 19.89
C THR A 29 11.97 -4.27 18.57
N LEU A 30 11.95 -3.28 17.67
CA LEU A 30 11.32 -3.38 16.36
C LEU A 30 11.96 -4.46 15.48
N PHE A 31 13.29 -4.55 15.44
CA PHE A 31 13.98 -5.60 14.67
C PHE A 31 13.78 -6.99 15.30
N ALA A 32 13.82 -7.10 16.62
CA ALA A 32 13.56 -8.36 17.31
C ALA A 32 12.14 -8.88 17.01
N GLU A 33 11.13 -8.00 17.05
CA GLU A 33 9.76 -8.36 16.68
C GLU A 33 9.66 -8.75 15.19
N ALA A 34 10.39 -8.06 14.30
CA ALA A 34 10.37 -8.37 12.87
C ALA A 34 10.94 -9.75 12.57
N LEU A 35 12.07 -10.11 13.17
CA LEU A 35 12.68 -11.43 13.05
C LEU A 35 11.73 -12.53 13.54
N ARG A 36 11.07 -12.30 14.67
CA ARG A 36 10.08 -13.20 15.25
C ARG A 36 8.87 -13.39 14.32
N ARG A 37 8.37 -12.30 13.72
CA ARG A 37 7.19 -12.29 12.85
C ARG A 37 7.45 -12.76 11.42
N ILE A 38 8.69 -12.89 11.00
CA ILE A 38 9.09 -13.56 9.75
C ILE A 38 9.35 -15.06 9.99
N ASN A 39 9.61 -15.48 11.22
CA ASN A 39 9.98 -16.86 11.53
C ASN A 39 8.81 -17.84 11.35
N VAL A 40 8.77 -18.55 10.22
CA VAL A 40 7.75 -19.56 9.92
C VAL A 40 7.88 -20.85 10.74
N PHE A 41 9.04 -21.09 11.36
CA PHE A 41 9.25 -22.23 12.25
C PHE A 41 8.65 -21.98 13.63
N GLU A 42 8.62 -20.73 14.08
CA GLU A 42 7.87 -20.34 15.29
C GLU A 42 6.36 -20.42 15.06
N SER A 43 5.89 -19.95 13.90
CA SER A 43 4.48 -20.08 13.54
C SER A 43 4.27 -20.07 12.03
N LYS A 44 3.48 -21.04 11.53
CA LYS A 44 3.02 -21.04 10.13
C LYS A 44 2.21 -19.79 9.77
N LYS A 45 1.64 -19.10 10.76
CA LYS A 45 0.89 -17.86 10.57
C LYS A 45 1.77 -16.67 10.14
N ASN A 46 3.08 -16.78 10.29
CA ASN A 46 4.06 -15.78 9.88
C ASN A 46 4.38 -15.81 8.37
N TRP A 47 3.76 -16.70 7.59
CA TRP A 47 4.13 -16.93 6.20
C TRP A 47 3.93 -15.72 5.28
N ILE A 48 2.95 -14.83 5.55
CA ILE A 48 2.74 -13.61 4.74
C ILE A 48 3.91 -12.64 4.90
N SER A 49 4.34 -12.38 6.13
CA SER A 49 5.51 -11.54 6.39
C SER A 49 6.77 -12.18 5.80
N ALA A 50 6.92 -13.50 5.98
CA ALA A 50 8.04 -14.25 5.42
C ALA A 50 8.11 -14.21 3.89
N ILE A 51 6.98 -14.41 3.20
CA ILE A 51 6.96 -14.41 1.73
C ILE A 51 7.22 -13.01 1.16
N SER A 52 6.71 -11.95 1.80
CA SER A 52 7.00 -10.56 1.42
C SER A 52 8.50 -10.26 1.46
N TRP A 53 9.18 -10.67 2.53
CA TRP A 53 10.63 -10.49 2.64
C TRP A 53 11.44 -11.46 1.78
N LEU A 54 10.94 -12.67 1.55
CA LEU A 54 11.54 -13.58 0.59
C LEU A 54 11.51 -12.99 -0.82
N MET A 55 10.40 -12.37 -1.25
CA MET A 55 10.32 -11.63 -2.51
C MET A 55 11.42 -10.55 -2.58
N ALA A 56 11.57 -9.73 -1.54
CA ALA A 56 12.61 -8.70 -1.50
C ALA A 56 14.02 -9.30 -1.60
N ILE A 57 14.31 -10.37 -0.86
CA ILE A 57 15.61 -11.07 -0.90
C ILE A 57 15.88 -11.66 -2.28
N CYS A 58 14.89 -12.29 -2.91
CA CYS A 58 15.01 -12.84 -4.25
C CYS A 58 15.25 -11.77 -5.32
N MET A 59 14.98 -10.49 -5.06
CA MET A 59 15.31 -9.39 -5.96
C MET A 59 16.77 -8.91 -5.85
N LEU A 60 17.50 -9.24 -4.77
CA LEU A 60 18.89 -8.79 -4.55
C LEU A 60 19.87 -9.22 -5.66
N PRO A 61 19.82 -10.45 -6.21
CA PRO A 61 20.68 -10.82 -7.32
C PRO A 61 20.46 -9.94 -8.57
N PHE A 62 19.22 -9.56 -8.87
CA PHE A 62 18.92 -8.67 -9.99
C PHE A 62 19.53 -7.29 -9.78
N PHE A 63 19.46 -6.77 -8.55
CA PHE A 63 20.11 -5.52 -8.17
C PHE A 63 21.62 -5.58 -8.33
N TYR A 64 22.25 -6.65 -7.84
CA TYR A 64 23.68 -6.88 -8.04
C TYR A 64 24.05 -6.87 -9.53
N PHE A 65 23.36 -7.65 -10.37
CA PHE A 65 23.66 -7.71 -11.81
C PHE A 65 23.37 -6.39 -12.54
N PHE A 66 22.33 -5.66 -12.14
CA PHE A 66 22.06 -4.33 -12.68
C PHE A 66 23.27 -3.41 -12.44
N ILE A 67 23.76 -3.31 -11.20
CA ILE A 67 24.85 -2.40 -10.84
C ILE A 67 26.18 -2.84 -11.45
N VAL A 68 26.53 -4.13 -11.34
CA VAL A 68 27.89 -4.61 -11.66
C VAL A 68 28.05 -4.92 -13.15
N LYS A 69 27.01 -5.40 -13.83
CA LYS A 69 27.13 -5.93 -15.20
C LYS A 69 26.41 -5.10 -16.25
N TYR A 70 25.24 -4.56 -15.93
CA TYR A 70 24.35 -3.96 -16.93
C TYR A 70 24.24 -2.45 -16.84
N PHE A 71 24.83 -1.82 -15.83
CA PHE A 71 24.63 -0.40 -15.55
C PHE A 71 24.94 0.47 -16.77
N SER A 72 23.98 1.34 -17.08
CA SER A 72 24.11 2.39 -18.09
C SER A 72 23.14 3.52 -17.75
N TRP A 73 23.41 4.72 -18.25
CA TRP A 73 22.54 5.88 -18.01
C TRP A 73 21.11 5.69 -18.54
N SER A 74 20.95 4.98 -19.66
CA SER A 74 19.63 4.63 -20.20
C SER A 74 18.87 3.67 -19.30
N LEU A 75 19.52 2.62 -18.78
CA LEU A 75 18.90 1.72 -17.82
C LEU A 75 18.64 2.39 -16.47
N LEU A 76 19.49 3.32 -16.02
CA LEU A 76 19.20 4.11 -14.83
C LEU A 76 17.96 5.00 -15.03
N ALA A 77 17.81 5.62 -16.20
CA ALA A 77 16.61 6.38 -16.53
C ALA A 77 15.35 5.50 -16.53
N PHE A 78 15.42 4.30 -17.12
CA PHE A 78 14.34 3.32 -17.06
C PHE A 78 14.06 2.86 -15.63
N PHE A 79 15.10 2.58 -14.83
CA PHE A 79 14.97 2.23 -13.42
C PHE A 79 14.17 3.28 -12.65
N LEU A 80 14.52 4.56 -12.81
CA LEU A 80 13.84 5.66 -12.13
C LEU A 80 12.40 5.82 -12.61
N LEU A 81 12.16 5.74 -13.92
CA LEU A 81 10.81 5.77 -14.48
C LEU A 81 9.95 4.63 -13.95
N TYR A 82 10.49 3.41 -13.96
CA TYR A 82 9.77 2.22 -13.55
C TYR A 82 9.49 2.24 -12.04
N ALA A 83 10.48 2.53 -11.21
CA ALA A 83 10.31 2.60 -9.76
C ALA A 83 9.43 3.78 -9.33
N MET A 84 9.73 4.98 -9.81
CA MET A 84 9.12 6.19 -9.26
C MET A 84 7.74 6.46 -9.84
N ILE A 85 7.52 6.17 -11.12
CA ILE A 85 6.26 6.48 -11.80
C ILE A 85 5.40 5.24 -11.97
N ILE A 86 5.89 4.19 -12.64
CA ILE A 86 5.08 3.02 -13.02
C ILE A 86 4.63 2.24 -11.78
N MET A 87 5.58 1.82 -10.93
CA MET A 87 5.30 1.08 -9.70
C MET A 87 4.46 1.90 -8.73
N SER A 88 4.81 3.18 -8.52
CA SER A 88 4.04 4.04 -7.60
C SER A 88 2.61 4.28 -8.08
N THR A 89 2.42 4.62 -9.36
CA THR A 89 1.08 4.82 -9.94
C THR A 89 0.26 3.54 -9.88
N HIS A 90 0.86 2.39 -10.18
CA HIS A 90 0.19 1.09 -10.01
C HIS A 90 -0.22 0.82 -8.57
N GLY A 91 0.67 1.10 -7.61
CA GLY A 91 0.39 1.05 -6.17
C GLY A 91 -0.88 1.79 -5.80
N THR A 92 -0.99 3.03 -6.29
CA THR A 92 -2.16 3.90 -6.11
C THR A 92 -3.42 3.37 -6.77
N ILE A 93 -3.34 2.86 -8.00
CA ILE A 93 -4.50 2.33 -8.71
C ILE A 93 -5.01 1.06 -8.04
N TRP A 94 -4.11 0.08 -7.85
CA TRP A 94 -4.47 -1.28 -7.52
C TRP A 94 -4.66 -1.49 -6.02
N PHE A 95 -3.62 -1.27 -5.22
CA PHE A 95 -3.67 -1.55 -3.77
C PHE A 95 -4.51 -0.51 -3.05
N HIS A 96 -4.34 0.75 -3.41
CA HIS A 96 -4.96 1.86 -2.71
C HIS A 96 -6.40 2.13 -3.15
N ARG A 97 -6.62 2.67 -4.36
CA ARG A 97 -7.94 3.12 -4.81
C ARG A 97 -8.91 1.98 -5.11
N TYR A 98 -8.47 0.93 -5.79
CA TYR A 98 -9.33 -0.22 -6.08
C TYR A 98 -9.49 -1.16 -4.89
N SER A 99 -8.37 -1.75 -4.43
CA SER A 99 -8.43 -2.86 -3.47
C SER A 99 -8.83 -2.40 -2.08
N THR A 100 -8.38 -1.23 -1.63
CA THR A 100 -8.78 -0.71 -0.32
C THR A 100 -10.09 0.05 -0.40
N HIS A 101 -10.18 1.10 -1.22
CA HIS A 101 -11.29 2.05 -1.13
C HIS A 101 -12.47 1.80 -2.07
N LYS A 102 -12.38 0.78 -2.95
CA LYS A 102 -13.44 0.47 -3.94
C LYS A 102 -13.88 1.73 -4.70
N ALA A 103 -12.90 2.57 -5.06
CA ALA A 103 -13.14 3.88 -5.64
C ALA A 103 -13.68 3.80 -7.08
N PHE A 104 -13.47 2.66 -7.74
CA PHE A 104 -14.00 2.36 -9.07
C PHE A 104 -14.27 0.86 -9.23
N THR A 105 -15.05 0.51 -10.24
CA THR A 105 -15.47 -0.87 -10.55
C THR A 105 -15.07 -1.24 -11.97
N PHE A 106 -14.37 -2.36 -12.15
CA PHE A 106 -14.08 -2.91 -13.47
C PHE A 106 -15.36 -3.43 -14.13
N SER A 107 -15.49 -3.27 -15.45
CA SER A 107 -16.62 -3.81 -16.20
C SER A 107 -16.58 -5.34 -16.34
N HIS A 108 -15.39 -5.93 -16.27
CA HIS A 108 -15.19 -7.38 -16.37
C HIS A 108 -13.98 -7.85 -15.54
N PRO A 109 -14.01 -9.07 -14.95
CA PRO A 109 -12.88 -9.63 -14.19
C PRO A 109 -11.56 -9.69 -14.96
N PHE A 110 -11.61 -9.75 -16.30
CA PHE A 110 -10.44 -9.68 -17.17
C PHE A 110 -9.63 -8.39 -16.96
N TRP A 111 -10.27 -7.22 -17.01
CA TRP A 111 -9.59 -5.94 -16.82
C TRP A 111 -9.03 -5.77 -15.41
N ARG A 112 -9.75 -6.32 -14.42
CA ARG A 112 -9.25 -6.44 -13.05
C ARG A 112 -7.98 -7.28 -12.99
N PHE A 113 -7.96 -8.45 -13.62
CA PHE A 113 -6.79 -9.34 -13.66
C PHE A 113 -5.58 -8.68 -14.33
N ILE A 114 -5.79 -7.99 -15.46
CA ILE A 114 -4.73 -7.22 -16.14
C ILE A 114 -4.17 -6.14 -15.22
N THR A 115 -5.05 -5.36 -14.56
CA THR A 115 -4.60 -4.29 -13.65
C THR A 115 -3.87 -4.86 -12.44
N GLN A 116 -4.35 -5.97 -11.86
CA GLN A 116 -3.68 -6.66 -10.74
C GLN A 116 -2.23 -7.03 -11.05
N ASN A 117 -1.96 -7.42 -12.29
CA ASN A 117 -0.69 -7.98 -12.73
C ASN A 117 0.10 -7.05 -13.65
N LEU A 118 -0.25 -5.77 -13.72
CA LEU A 118 0.33 -4.80 -14.65
C LEU A 118 1.82 -4.51 -14.40
N VAL A 119 2.33 -4.86 -13.22
CA VAL A 119 3.73 -4.65 -12.83
C VAL A 119 4.28 -5.87 -12.07
N ILE A 120 5.59 -5.86 -11.82
CA ILE A 120 6.29 -6.85 -10.98
C ILE A 120 5.73 -6.77 -9.56
N LYS A 121 5.20 -7.90 -9.06
CA LYS A 121 4.61 -7.99 -7.72
C LYS A 121 5.70 -7.97 -6.64
N THR A 122 5.52 -7.16 -5.59
CA THR A 122 6.50 -6.98 -4.50
C THR A 122 6.01 -7.45 -3.13
N PHE A 123 4.70 -7.55 -2.92
CA PHE A 123 4.10 -8.10 -1.71
C PHE A 123 2.63 -8.54 -1.94
N PRO A 124 2.06 -9.39 -1.07
CA PRO A 124 0.64 -9.77 -1.11
C PRO A 124 -0.31 -8.60 -0.82
N GLU A 125 -1.45 -8.53 -1.51
CA GLU A 125 -2.47 -7.47 -1.35
C GLU A 125 -2.98 -7.32 0.09
N GLU A 126 -3.09 -8.43 0.83
CA GLU A 126 -3.60 -8.44 2.20
C GLU A 126 -2.82 -7.49 3.13
N ILE A 127 -1.48 -7.50 3.01
CA ILE A 127 -0.58 -6.68 3.82
C ILE A 127 -0.99 -5.21 3.75
N TYR A 128 -1.29 -4.73 2.54
CA TYR A 128 -1.68 -3.35 2.32
C TYR A 128 -3.17 -3.10 2.63
N VAL A 129 -4.06 -3.90 2.05
CA VAL A 129 -5.51 -3.60 2.04
C VAL A 129 -6.08 -3.61 3.45
N VAL A 130 -5.75 -4.62 4.26
CA VAL A 130 -6.31 -4.76 5.60
C VAL A 130 -5.77 -3.67 6.52
N SER A 131 -4.44 -3.48 6.52
CA SER A 131 -3.81 -2.49 7.38
C SER A 131 -4.18 -1.06 7.01
N HIS A 132 -4.42 -0.76 5.72
CA HIS A 132 -4.82 0.58 5.30
C HIS A 132 -6.24 0.94 5.76
N HIS A 133 -7.19 0.00 5.81
CA HIS A 133 -8.48 0.25 6.45
C HIS A 133 -8.34 0.60 7.94
N VAL A 134 -7.45 -0.09 8.65
CA VAL A 134 -7.19 0.16 10.08
C VAL A 134 -6.53 1.52 10.28
N HIS A 135 -5.55 1.86 9.45
CA HIS A 135 -4.92 3.18 9.46
C HIS A 135 -5.94 4.32 9.28
N HIS A 136 -6.87 4.23 8.32
CA HIS A 136 -7.90 5.28 8.16
C HIS A 136 -8.79 5.44 9.39
N ALA A 137 -9.11 4.35 10.07
CA ALA A 137 -9.96 4.37 11.25
C ALA A 137 -9.23 4.85 12.52
N LEU A 138 -7.94 4.54 12.63
CA LEU A 138 -7.12 4.79 13.82
C LEU A 138 -6.00 5.80 13.56
N SER A 139 -6.04 6.56 12.46
CA SER A 139 -4.96 7.43 12.00
C SER A 139 -4.38 8.26 13.14
N ASP A 140 -3.05 8.15 13.31
CA ASP A 140 -2.28 8.87 14.33
C ASP A 140 -2.69 8.54 15.79
N LYS A 141 -3.43 7.46 16.02
CA LYS A 141 -3.74 6.90 17.35
C LYS A 141 -2.99 5.60 17.61
N ALA A 142 -2.97 5.15 18.86
CA ALA A 142 -2.50 3.81 19.20
C ALA A 142 -3.33 2.75 18.44
N GLY A 143 -2.64 1.80 17.81
CA GLY A 143 -3.25 0.79 16.93
C GLY A 143 -3.17 1.12 15.43
N ASP A 144 -2.76 2.34 15.04
CA ASP A 144 -2.41 2.65 13.65
C ASP A 144 -1.12 1.91 13.26
N PRO A 145 -1.16 1.02 12.25
CA PRO A 145 -0.02 0.17 11.90
C PRO A 145 1.22 0.91 11.41
N TYR A 146 1.14 2.19 11.10
CA TYR A 146 2.31 2.98 10.71
C TYR A 146 2.20 4.42 11.23
N ASN A 147 1.79 4.54 12.50
CA ASN A 147 1.73 5.81 13.22
C ASN A 147 3.09 6.53 13.17
N ALA A 148 3.14 7.69 12.52
CA ALA A 148 4.39 8.43 12.31
C ALA A 148 4.99 8.98 13.61
N GLN A 149 4.21 9.11 14.68
CA GLN A 149 4.68 9.56 16.00
C GLN A 149 5.56 8.53 16.72
N ALA A 150 5.52 7.27 16.30
CA ALA A 150 6.42 6.20 16.77
C ALA A 150 7.74 6.13 15.99
N GLY A 151 7.94 7.02 15.01
CA GLY A 151 9.20 7.22 14.31
C GLY A 151 9.36 6.44 13.01
N LEU A 152 10.43 6.74 12.27
CA LEU A 152 10.67 6.19 10.94
C LEU A 152 10.73 4.66 10.92
N MET A 153 11.46 4.05 11.86
CA MET A 153 11.63 2.60 11.89
C MET A 153 10.35 1.84 12.19
N TYR A 154 9.43 2.44 12.95
CA TYR A 154 8.10 1.89 13.18
C TYR A 154 7.35 1.75 11.86
N CYS A 155 7.33 2.81 11.03
CA CYS A 155 6.71 2.77 9.71
C CYS A 155 7.47 1.83 8.74
N MET A 156 8.81 1.86 8.73
CA MET A 156 9.64 1.08 7.81
C MET A 156 9.55 -0.44 8.01
N LEU A 157 9.20 -0.89 9.22
CA LEU A 157 9.00 -2.30 9.56
C LEU A 157 7.53 -2.68 9.73
N SER A 158 6.61 -1.78 9.39
CA SER A 158 5.18 -1.98 9.64
C SER A 158 4.61 -3.19 8.91
N ASP A 159 5.08 -3.47 7.69
CA ASP A 159 4.67 -4.62 6.87
C ASP A 159 4.84 -5.95 7.60
N VAL A 160 5.81 -6.02 8.50
CA VAL A 160 6.07 -7.20 9.35
C VAL A 160 5.45 -7.05 10.72
N ASN A 161 5.70 -5.92 11.38
CA ASN A 161 5.42 -5.76 12.81
C ASN A 161 3.96 -5.49 13.13
N HIS A 162 3.25 -4.83 12.22
CA HIS A 162 1.95 -4.24 12.54
C HIS A 162 0.83 -4.70 11.61
N GLN A 163 1.15 -5.14 10.40
CA GLN A 163 0.15 -5.36 9.35
C GLN A 163 -0.41 -6.79 9.30
N SER A 164 0.17 -7.74 10.03
CA SER A 164 -0.37 -9.11 10.10
C SER A 164 -1.74 -9.17 10.77
N ILE A 165 -2.64 -10.00 10.24
CA ILE A 165 -3.98 -10.20 10.83
C ILE A 165 -3.88 -10.88 12.19
N ASN A 166 -4.71 -10.45 13.13
CA ASN A 166 -4.88 -11.08 14.43
C ASN A 166 -5.25 -12.56 14.24
N PRO A 167 -4.50 -13.52 14.79
CA PRO A 167 -4.73 -14.95 14.55
C PRO A 167 -5.90 -15.56 15.34
N ASN A 168 -6.57 -14.76 16.16
CA ASN A 168 -7.58 -15.17 17.16
C ASN A 168 -8.97 -14.56 16.91
N LEU A 169 -9.27 -14.13 15.68
CA LEU A 169 -10.62 -13.66 15.35
C LEU A 169 -11.62 -14.81 15.44
N SER A 170 -12.82 -14.52 15.91
CA SER A 170 -13.96 -15.45 15.83
C SER A 170 -14.39 -15.68 14.39
N ALA A 171 -15.21 -16.72 14.15
CA ALA A 171 -15.73 -17.02 12.82
C ALA A 171 -16.52 -15.83 12.21
N ASP A 172 -17.36 -15.17 13.00
CA ASP A 172 -18.14 -14.01 12.55
C ASP A 172 -17.25 -12.78 12.24
N GLU A 173 -16.23 -12.55 13.06
CA GLU A 173 -15.24 -11.49 12.84
C GLU A 173 -14.42 -11.77 11.57
N TYR A 174 -14.07 -13.02 11.32
CA TYR A 174 -13.38 -13.44 10.09
C TYR A 174 -14.25 -13.23 8.84
N GLU A 175 -15.53 -13.59 8.88
CA GLU A 175 -16.45 -13.37 7.76
C GLU A 175 -16.63 -11.89 7.44
N LYS A 176 -16.65 -11.01 8.47
CA LYS A 176 -16.61 -9.55 8.26
C LYS A 176 -15.31 -9.10 7.61
N LEU A 177 -14.16 -9.65 8.04
CA LEU A 177 -12.85 -9.28 7.51
C LEU A 177 -12.72 -9.63 6.00
N LYS A 178 -13.27 -10.75 5.56
CA LYS A 178 -13.29 -11.15 4.13
C LYS A 178 -13.90 -10.09 3.22
N LEU A 179 -14.89 -9.32 3.69
CA LEU A 179 -15.54 -8.27 2.90
C LEU A 179 -14.58 -7.17 2.42
N PHE A 180 -13.42 -7.04 3.08
CA PHE A 180 -12.39 -6.08 2.71
C PHE A 180 -11.66 -6.50 1.42
N MET A 181 -11.62 -7.80 1.10
CA MET A 181 -10.85 -8.33 -0.02
C MET A 181 -11.66 -9.07 -1.09
N ASN A 182 -12.94 -9.42 -0.84
CA ASN A 182 -13.75 -10.23 -1.77
C ASN A 182 -13.80 -9.72 -3.23
N HIS A 183 -13.71 -8.41 -3.46
CA HIS A 183 -13.76 -7.81 -4.80
C HIS A 183 -12.42 -7.85 -5.54
N THR A 184 -11.31 -8.08 -4.83
CA THR A 184 -9.95 -7.99 -5.38
C THR A 184 -9.63 -9.11 -6.36
N GLY A 185 -10.26 -10.28 -6.20
CA GLY A 185 -9.95 -11.48 -6.99
C GLY A 185 -8.87 -12.35 -6.36
N VAL A 186 -8.28 -11.92 -5.25
CA VAL A 186 -7.43 -12.78 -4.43
C VAL A 186 -8.27 -13.94 -3.90
N GLN A 187 -7.76 -15.17 -4.06
CA GLN A 187 -8.42 -16.32 -3.46
C GLN A 187 -8.25 -16.29 -1.95
N LEU A 188 -9.36 -16.26 -1.24
CA LEU A 188 -9.36 -16.19 0.21
C LEU A 188 -9.47 -17.59 0.81
N ASN A 189 -8.82 -17.77 1.96
CA ASN A 189 -9.01 -18.90 2.85
C ASN A 189 -10.48 -18.98 3.30
N ASN A 190 -10.89 -20.16 3.77
CA ASN A 190 -12.04 -20.26 4.68
C ASN A 190 -11.57 -20.13 6.15
N TYR A 191 -12.50 -20.10 7.10
CA TYR A 191 -12.15 -19.91 8.52
C TYR A 191 -11.17 -20.96 9.06
N LYS A 192 -11.31 -22.25 8.70
CA LYS A 192 -10.38 -23.30 9.12
C LYS A 192 -8.97 -23.09 8.55
N GLU A 193 -8.88 -22.69 7.28
CA GLU A 193 -7.62 -22.36 6.63
C GLU A 193 -6.99 -21.10 7.24
N TYR A 194 -7.79 -20.08 7.58
CA TYR A 194 -7.33 -18.90 8.33
C TYR A 194 -6.80 -19.27 9.71
N GLN A 195 -7.46 -20.17 10.46
CA GLN A 195 -6.94 -20.63 11.75
C GLN A 195 -5.57 -21.32 11.62
N LYS A 196 -5.30 -21.95 10.46
CA LYS A 196 -4.00 -22.57 10.15
C LYS A 196 -2.95 -21.54 9.71
N TRP A 197 -3.32 -20.62 8.82
CA TRP A 197 -2.38 -19.75 8.11
C TRP A 197 -2.36 -18.29 8.59
N GLY A 198 -3.27 -17.89 9.47
CA GLY A 198 -3.35 -16.55 10.04
C GLY A 198 -3.61 -15.43 9.02
N SER A 199 -4.21 -15.75 7.87
CA SER A 199 -4.32 -14.84 6.72
C SER A 199 -5.64 -15.02 5.98
N LEU A 200 -6.09 -13.96 5.32
CA LEU A 200 -7.17 -14.01 4.34
C LEU A 200 -6.69 -14.67 3.05
N ALA A 201 -5.55 -14.26 2.50
CA ALA A 201 -5.03 -14.75 1.24
C ALA A 201 -4.60 -16.22 1.34
N LYS A 202 -4.95 -17.00 0.32
CA LYS A 202 -4.55 -18.40 0.26
C LYS A 202 -3.05 -18.51 -0.11
N PRO A 203 -2.24 -19.29 0.63
CA PRO A 203 -0.82 -19.43 0.33
C PRO A 203 -0.54 -19.93 -1.09
N SER A 204 -1.27 -20.97 -1.55
CA SER A 204 -1.09 -21.54 -2.88
C SER A 204 -1.38 -20.54 -3.99
N TYR A 205 -2.45 -19.76 -3.87
CA TYR A 205 -2.78 -18.68 -4.81
C TYR A 205 -1.69 -17.61 -4.82
N THR A 206 -1.26 -17.17 -3.64
CA THR A 206 -0.28 -16.09 -3.49
C THR A 206 1.07 -16.48 -4.10
N ILE A 207 1.55 -17.69 -3.81
CA ILE A 207 2.80 -18.22 -4.36
C ILE A 207 2.69 -18.44 -5.88
N ALA A 208 1.61 -19.05 -6.36
CA ALA A 208 1.42 -19.28 -7.80
C ALA A 208 1.35 -17.96 -8.57
N LEU A 209 0.59 -16.98 -8.09
CA LEU A 209 0.48 -15.66 -8.72
C LEU A 209 1.82 -14.94 -8.74
N TRP A 210 2.57 -15.01 -7.64
CA TRP A 210 3.92 -14.44 -7.56
C TRP A 210 4.85 -15.04 -8.64
N LEU A 211 4.96 -16.37 -8.68
CA LEU A 211 5.85 -17.05 -9.62
C LEU A 211 5.45 -16.78 -11.07
N LEU A 212 4.16 -16.84 -11.39
CA LEU A 212 3.64 -16.55 -12.73
C LEU A 212 3.87 -15.08 -13.13
N ASN A 213 3.59 -14.13 -12.24
CA ASN A 213 3.80 -12.70 -12.49
C ASN A 213 5.29 -12.40 -12.76
N TRP A 214 6.18 -12.93 -11.94
CA TRP A 214 7.62 -12.72 -12.11
C TRP A 214 8.15 -13.39 -13.37
N SER A 215 7.71 -14.61 -13.66
CA SER A 215 8.13 -15.33 -14.88
C SER A 215 7.68 -14.58 -16.13
N PHE A 216 6.43 -14.10 -16.14
CA PHE A 216 5.89 -13.28 -17.21
C PHE A 216 6.68 -11.98 -17.39
N TRP A 217 6.84 -11.18 -16.35
CA TRP A 217 7.51 -9.88 -16.46
C TRP A 217 9.00 -10.00 -16.76
N TYR A 218 9.68 -10.99 -16.18
CA TYR A 218 11.06 -11.27 -16.56
C TYR A 218 11.16 -11.62 -18.05
N GLY A 219 10.28 -12.50 -18.54
CA GLY A 219 10.21 -12.85 -19.95
C GLY A 219 9.96 -11.65 -20.86
N VAL A 220 8.99 -10.79 -20.50
CA VAL A 220 8.68 -9.57 -21.27
C VAL A 220 9.89 -8.63 -21.34
N PHE A 221 10.50 -8.28 -20.20
CA PHE A 221 11.64 -7.37 -20.21
C PHE A 221 12.87 -8.00 -20.87
N PHE A 222 13.05 -9.31 -20.75
CA PHE A 222 14.10 -10.05 -21.45
C PHE A 222 13.92 -9.99 -22.96
N LEU A 223 12.70 -10.17 -23.47
CA LEU A 223 12.43 -10.08 -24.91
C LEU A 223 12.59 -8.67 -25.46
N ILE A 224 12.33 -7.63 -24.64
CA ILE A 224 12.46 -6.22 -25.06
C ILE A 224 13.92 -5.75 -25.02
N GLY A 225 14.67 -6.09 -23.98
CA GLY A 225 16.00 -5.49 -23.72
C GLY A 225 17.00 -6.43 -23.06
N GLY A 226 16.79 -7.75 -23.17
CA GLY A 226 17.65 -8.77 -22.62
C GLY A 226 17.70 -8.78 -21.09
N HIS A 227 18.69 -9.49 -20.56
CA HIS A 227 18.93 -9.58 -19.11
C HIS A 227 19.14 -8.20 -18.46
N GLY A 228 19.73 -7.24 -19.17
CA GLY A 228 19.97 -5.90 -18.66
C GLY A 228 18.67 -5.21 -18.26
N LEU A 229 17.67 -5.16 -19.16
CA LEU A 229 16.38 -4.55 -18.86
C LEU A 229 15.61 -5.31 -17.79
N ALA A 230 15.62 -6.65 -17.83
CA ALA A 230 14.95 -7.48 -16.83
C ALA A 230 15.53 -7.28 -15.42
N CYS A 231 16.86 -7.34 -15.27
CA CYS A 231 17.53 -7.05 -14.01
C CYS A 231 17.23 -5.63 -13.52
N THR A 232 17.22 -4.65 -14.42
CA THR A 232 16.90 -3.25 -14.09
C THR A 232 15.46 -3.10 -13.58
N ALA A 233 14.47 -3.73 -14.21
CA ALA A 233 13.07 -3.65 -13.80
C ALA A 233 12.82 -4.29 -12.41
N PHE A 234 13.41 -5.45 -12.15
CA PHE A 234 13.33 -6.10 -10.83
C PHE A 234 14.05 -5.30 -9.75
N SER A 235 15.19 -4.70 -10.09
CA SER A 235 15.90 -3.75 -9.21
C SER A 235 15.03 -2.55 -8.86
N ALA A 236 14.35 -1.98 -9.84
CA ALA A 236 13.45 -0.84 -9.68
C ALA A 236 12.22 -1.20 -8.81
N ALA A 237 11.66 -2.40 -8.98
CA ALA A 237 10.57 -2.90 -8.14
C ALA A 237 11.01 -3.08 -6.68
N MET A 238 12.21 -3.63 -6.44
CA MET A 238 12.79 -3.74 -5.10
C MET A 238 13.01 -2.36 -4.45
N PHE A 239 13.57 -1.42 -5.21
CA PHE A 239 13.79 -0.05 -4.73
C PHE A 239 12.48 0.63 -4.35
N TRP A 240 11.45 0.50 -5.18
CA TRP A 240 10.11 0.99 -4.86
C TRP A 240 9.55 0.36 -3.57
N PHE A 241 9.65 -0.96 -3.42
CA PHE A 241 9.23 -1.67 -2.22
C PHE A 241 9.88 -1.13 -0.94
N VAL A 242 11.18 -0.79 -1.01
CA VAL A 242 11.87 -0.20 0.14
C VAL A 242 11.32 1.19 0.45
N LEU A 243 11.17 2.06 -0.56
CA LEU A 243 10.79 3.46 -0.37
C LEU A 243 9.32 3.67 0.01
N VAL A 244 8.40 2.83 -0.48
CA VAL A 244 6.96 2.99 -0.18
C VAL A 244 6.68 2.87 1.32
N ARG A 245 7.51 2.13 2.07
CA ARG A 245 7.39 1.99 3.53
C ARG A 245 7.65 3.29 4.31
N ALA A 246 8.40 4.23 3.72
CA ALA A 246 8.62 5.55 4.31
C ALA A 246 7.50 6.56 3.98
N PHE A 247 6.56 6.19 3.10
CA PHE A 247 5.53 7.10 2.60
C PHE A 247 4.64 7.63 3.73
N ASN A 248 4.12 6.75 4.61
CA ASN A 248 3.24 7.19 5.68
C ASN A 248 3.96 8.05 6.72
N TYR A 249 5.21 7.73 7.06
CA TYR A 249 6.00 8.56 7.98
C TYR A 249 6.11 10.01 7.48
N THR A 250 6.47 10.19 6.22
CA THR A 250 6.57 11.52 5.60
C THR A 250 5.20 12.14 5.31
N GLY A 251 4.21 11.32 4.96
CA GLY A 251 2.83 11.71 4.69
C GLY A 251 2.05 12.14 5.91
N HIS A 252 2.46 11.77 7.13
CA HIS A 252 1.86 12.22 8.40
C HIS A 252 2.77 13.23 9.12
N GLY A 253 3.44 14.09 8.36
CA GLY A 253 4.26 15.18 8.92
C GLY A 253 5.45 14.72 9.77
N LYS A 254 5.87 13.45 9.67
CA LYS A 254 6.87 12.82 10.55
C LYS A 254 6.43 12.76 12.02
N GLY A 255 5.12 12.68 12.27
CA GLY A 255 4.54 12.67 13.61
C GLY A 255 4.28 14.07 14.20
N GLU A 256 4.41 15.12 13.38
CA GLU A 256 4.24 16.51 13.78
C GLU A 256 3.17 17.18 12.91
N VAL A 257 2.52 18.22 13.46
CA VAL A 257 1.57 19.04 12.71
C VAL A 257 2.32 19.87 11.66
N LYS A 258 2.16 19.50 10.37
CA LYS A 258 2.83 20.15 9.23
C LYS A 258 1.91 20.61 8.11
N HIS A 259 0.61 20.63 8.37
CA HIS A 259 -0.39 21.08 7.41
C HIS A 259 -0.10 22.49 6.91
N LYS A 260 -0.43 22.74 5.65
CA LYS A 260 -0.37 24.07 5.04
C LYS A 260 -1.75 24.51 4.61
N ASP A 261 -2.12 25.74 4.96
CA ASP A 261 -3.40 26.31 4.53
C ASP A 261 -3.45 26.48 3.00
N GLY A 262 -4.63 26.30 2.43
CA GLY A 262 -4.85 26.29 0.99
C GLY A 262 -4.32 25.06 0.24
N VAL A 263 -3.60 24.15 0.93
CA VAL A 263 -3.04 22.92 0.35
C VAL A 263 -3.60 21.68 1.03
N ASP A 264 -3.63 21.69 2.36
CA ASP A 264 -4.15 20.62 3.20
C ASP A 264 -5.45 21.08 3.81
N PHE A 265 -6.49 20.25 3.77
CA PHE A 265 -7.85 20.60 4.19
C PHE A 265 -8.41 19.67 5.25
N ASP A 266 -7.96 18.40 5.31
CA ASP A 266 -8.21 17.59 6.50
C ASP A 266 -7.35 18.08 7.65
N ARG A 267 -7.95 18.20 8.84
CA ARG A 267 -7.31 18.62 10.09
C ARG A 267 -7.54 17.61 11.21
N ARG A 268 -8.24 16.50 10.93
CA ARG A 268 -8.60 15.48 11.94
C ARG A 268 -7.47 14.52 12.26
N ASN A 269 -6.42 14.51 11.44
CA ASN A 269 -5.23 13.67 11.55
C ASN A 269 -4.00 14.44 11.06
N LEU A 270 -2.82 13.83 11.04
CA LEU A 270 -1.55 14.49 10.68
C LEU A 270 -1.21 14.40 9.18
N SER A 271 -2.12 13.86 8.35
CA SER A 271 -1.85 13.64 6.92
C SER A 271 -1.60 14.95 6.17
N ILE A 272 -0.60 14.98 5.29
CA ILE A 272 -0.24 16.14 4.47
C ILE A 272 -0.09 15.76 3.00
N ASN A 273 -0.47 16.66 2.11
CA ASN A 273 -0.24 16.54 0.68
C ASN A 273 1.25 16.67 0.38
N GLN A 274 1.83 15.64 -0.23
CA GLN A 274 3.23 15.59 -0.61
C GLN A 274 3.39 15.76 -2.12
N SER A 275 4.23 16.69 -2.56
CA SER A 275 4.42 16.96 -4.00
C SER A 275 4.94 15.73 -4.76
N ARG A 276 6.00 15.08 -4.26
CA ARG A 276 6.64 13.95 -4.97
C ARG A 276 5.67 12.77 -5.19
N PRO A 277 5.03 12.17 -4.16
CA PRO A 277 4.00 11.15 -4.37
C PRO A 277 2.77 11.67 -5.13
N GLY A 278 2.36 12.91 -4.90
CA GLY A 278 1.27 13.55 -5.65
C GLY A 278 1.51 13.51 -7.17
N PHE A 279 2.65 14.02 -7.63
CA PHE A 279 2.98 14.07 -9.05
C PHE A 279 3.35 12.70 -9.66
N PHE A 280 4.00 11.82 -8.89
CA PHE A 280 4.55 10.56 -9.43
C PHE A 280 3.57 9.39 -9.38
N SER A 281 2.57 9.44 -8.50
CA SER A 281 1.57 8.37 -8.36
C SER A 281 0.14 8.84 -8.22
N GLY A 282 -0.09 10.12 -7.99
CA GLY A 282 -1.41 10.65 -7.65
C GLY A 282 -1.71 10.49 -6.17
N GLU A 283 -0.70 10.40 -5.30
CA GLU A 283 -0.92 10.27 -3.85
C GLU A 283 -0.91 11.63 -3.15
N TRP A 284 -1.97 12.40 -3.37
CA TRP A 284 -2.30 13.59 -2.58
C TRP A 284 -2.90 13.14 -1.25
N HIS A 285 -2.03 12.85 -0.28
CA HIS A 285 -2.36 12.09 0.94
C HIS A 285 -3.40 12.77 1.85
N ASN A 286 -3.32 14.09 2.07
CA ASN A 286 -4.34 14.79 2.87
C ASN A 286 -5.69 14.81 2.15
N ASN A 287 -5.68 15.04 0.84
CA ASN A 287 -6.91 14.97 0.03
C ASN A 287 -7.53 13.58 0.07
N HIS A 288 -6.68 12.54 0.08
CA HIS A 288 -7.09 11.16 0.21
C HIS A 288 -7.74 10.88 1.57
N HIS A 289 -7.10 11.26 2.67
CA HIS A 289 -7.68 11.16 4.02
C HIS A 289 -9.02 11.89 4.15
N LEU A 290 -9.17 13.02 3.45
CA LEU A 290 -10.42 13.76 3.42
C LEU A 290 -11.53 13.04 2.64
N TYR A 291 -11.20 12.43 1.50
CA TYR A 291 -12.14 11.75 0.61
C TYR A 291 -11.65 10.35 0.19
N PRO A 292 -11.57 9.38 1.12
CA PRO A 292 -10.85 8.11 0.88
C PRO A 292 -11.49 7.26 -0.21
N GLY A 293 -12.82 7.35 -0.39
CA GLY A 293 -13.56 6.64 -1.43
C GLY A 293 -13.46 7.25 -2.83
N SER A 294 -12.71 8.34 -3.02
CA SER A 294 -12.61 9.04 -4.31
C SER A 294 -11.55 8.39 -5.22
N ALA A 295 -11.90 8.19 -6.49
CA ALA A 295 -10.99 7.69 -7.51
C ALA A 295 -10.00 8.75 -8.00
N ARG A 296 -10.28 10.04 -7.75
CA ARG A 296 -9.36 11.16 -7.94
C ARG A 296 -8.97 11.70 -6.57
N SER A 297 -7.68 11.98 -6.36
CA SER A 297 -7.18 12.69 -5.16
C SER A 297 -6.60 14.06 -5.51
N GLY A 298 -6.20 14.30 -6.76
CA GLY A 298 -5.77 15.61 -7.25
C GLY A 298 -6.93 16.57 -7.45
N PHE A 299 -7.30 17.32 -6.41
CA PHE A 299 -8.48 18.19 -6.45
C PHE A 299 -8.15 19.60 -6.92
N LEU A 300 -7.06 20.20 -6.43
CA LEU A 300 -6.65 21.53 -6.83
C LEU A 300 -6.13 21.53 -8.29
N PRO A 301 -6.21 22.67 -9.01
CA PRO A 301 -5.86 22.73 -10.43
C PRO A 301 -4.44 22.26 -10.76
N TYR A 302 -3.48 22.50 -9.87
CA TYR A 302 -2.07 22.14 -10.06
C TYR A 302 -1.73 20.71 -9.58
N GLN A 303 -2.68 20.01 -8.95
CA GLN A 303 -2.47 18.67 -8.43
C GLN A 303 -2.69 17.62 -9.54
N PHE A 304 -1.64 17.38 -10.33
CA PHE A 304 -1.66 16.29 -11.32
C PHE A 304 -1.82 14.92 -10.63
N ASP A 305 -2.56 14.01 -11.26
CA ASP A 305 -2.94 12.73 -10.67
C ASP A 305 -2.86 11.62 -11.74
N PRO A 306 -1.69 10.98 -11.92
CA PRO A 306 -1.50 9.95 -12.95
C PRO A 306 -2.39 8.72 -12.75
N ALA A 307 -2.69 8.33 -11.51
CA ALA A 307 -3.62 7.25 -11.24
C ALA A 307 -5.05 7.59 -11.69
N TRP A 308 -5.48 8.85 -11.52
CA TRP A 308 -6.77 9.30 -12.05
C TRP A 308 -6.79 9.29 -13.58
N VAL A 309 -5.70 9.70 -14.23
CA VAL A 309 -5.58 9.63 -15.70
C VAL A 309 -5.78 8.19 -16.19
N TYR A 310 -5.13 7.21 -15.54
CA TYR A 310 -5.32 5.79 -15.86
C TYR A 310 -6.78 5.35 -15.68
N ILE A 311 -7.37 5.61 -14.50
CA ILE A 311 -8.73 5.21 -14.17
C ILE A 311 -9.75 5.82 -15.16
N TYR A 312 -9.63 7.12 -15.43
CA TYR A 312 -10.53 7.82 -16.34
C TYR A 312 -10.38 7.34 -17.79
N SER A 313 -9.15 7.06 -18.23
CA SER A 313 -8.90 6.52 -19.57
C SER A 313 -9.53 5.15 -19.73
N LEU A 314 -9.35 4.24 -18.76
CA LEU A 314 -10.00 2.93 -18.78
C LEU A 314 -11.52 3.00 -18.69
N TYR A 315 -12.08 3.97 -17.97
CA TYR A 315 -13.52 4.23 -17.96
C TYR A 315 -14.02 4.63 -19.36
N LYS A 316 -13.30 5.53 -20.05
CA LYS A 316 -13.64 5.92 -21.43
C LYS A 316 -13.53 4.79 -22.43
N LEU A 317 -12.63 3.84 -22.19
CA LEU A 317 -12.47 2.62 -22.99
C LEU A 317 -13.46 1.50 -22.61
N GLY A 318 -14.32 1.71 -21.60
CA GLY A 318 -15.29 0.72 -21.14
C GLY A 318 -14.72 -0.42 -20.28
N ALA A 319 -13.43 -0.37 -19.93
CA ALA A 319 -12.79 -1.35 -19.04
C ALA A 319 -13.16 -1.12 -17.55
N ILE A 320 -13.53 0.11 -17.20
CA ILE A 320 -14.11 0.49 -15.91
C ILE A 320 -15.56 0.91 -16.16
N SER A 321 -16.51 0.35 -15.39
CA SER A 321 -17.94 0.62 -15.55
C SER A 321 -18.40 1.83 -14.73
N SER A 322 -17.76 2.10 -13.59
CA SER A 322 -18.09 3.24 -12.74
C SER A 322 -16.92 3.67 -11.85
N TYR A 323 -16.92 4.92 -11.41
CA TYR A 323 -15.98 5.48 -10.43
C TYR A 323 -16.67 6.54 -9.57
N LYS A 324 -16.08 6.85 -8.41
CA LYS A 324 -16.48 7.95 -7.53
C LYS A 324 -15.50 9.10 -7.68
N ASP A 325 -15.95 10.33 -7.91
CA ASP A 325 -15.08 11.52 -8.01
C ASP A 325 -15.58 12.64 -7.09
N SER A 326 -14.84 12.87 -6.01
CA SER A 326 -15.21 13.84 -4.98
C SER A 326 -14.78 15.28 -5.28
N LYS A 327 -14.14 15.56 -6.44
CA LYS A 327 -13.61 16.91 -6.74
C LYS A 327 -14.66 18.00 -6.64
N LYS A 328 -15.88 17.77 -7.14
CA LYS A 328 -16.97 18.76 -7.06
C LYS A 328 -17.36 19.06 -5.61
N SER A 329 -17.48 18.03 -4.78
CA SER A 329 -17.78 18.15 -3.35
C SER A 329 -16.67 18.92 -2.62
N PHE A 330 -15.42 18.56 -2.89
CA PHE A 330 -14.25 19.24 -2.35
C PHE A 330 -14.24 20.73 -2.68
N MET A 331 -14.39 21.09 -3.97
CA MET A 331 -14.37 22.50 -4.39
C MET A 331 -15.48 23.30 -3.73
N LYS A 332 -16.69 22.74 -3.61
CA LYS A 332 -17.82 23.40 -2.94
C LYS A 332 -17.53 23.65 -1.46
N ASN A 333 -17.07 22.63 -0.74
CA ASN A 333 -16.98 22.66 0.72
C ASN A 333 -15.76 23.41 1.25
N TYR A 334 -14.65 23.40 0.51
CA TYR A 334 -13.36 23.87 1.01
C TYR A 334 -12.78 25.06 0.26
N VAL A 335 -12.99 25.17 -1.06
CA VAL A 335 -12.36 26.24 -1.86
C VAL A 335 -13.34 27.38 -2.13
N ASN A 336 -14.54 27.08 -2.60
CA ASN A 336 -15.52 28.10 -2.96
C ASN A 336 -16.18 28.72 -1.73
N ARG A 337 -16.35 27.94 -0.66
CA ARG A 337 -16.89 28.43 0.62
C ARG A 337 -16.00 29.48 1.27
N GLN A 338 -14.68 29.25 1.30
CA GLN A 338 -13.71 30.22 1.82
C GLN A 338 -13.79 31.56 1.08
N LYS A 339 -13.99 31.54 -0.25
CA LYS A 339 -14.14 32.79 -1.04
C LYS A 339 -15.39 33.61 -0.71
N THR A 340 -16.47 32.95 -0.28
CA THR A 340 -17.70 33.63 0.16
C THR A 340 -17.65 34.13 1.60
N ASP A 341 -16.82 33.51 2.45
CA ASP A 341 -16.66 33.94 3.85
C ASP A 341 -15.61 35.08 3.98
N GLU A 342 -14.76 35.27 2.96
CA GLU A 342 -13.77 36.37 2.85
C GLU A 342 -14.29 37.62 2.12
N GLN A 343 -15.53 37.59 1.60
CA GLN A 343 -16.25 38.73 1.00
C GLN A 343 -17.32 39.25 1.96
#